data_AF-A0A3M1KQE0-F1
#
_entry.id   AF-A0A3M1KQE0-F1
#
_cell.length_a   1.000
_cell.length_b   1.000
_cell.length_c   1.000
_cell.angle_alpha   90.00
_cell.angle_beta   90.00
_cell.angle_gamma   90.00
#
_symmetry.space_group_name_H-M   'P 1'
#
loop_
_entity.id
_entity.type
_entity.pdbx_description
1 polymer ?
#
loop_
_entity_poly.entity_id
_entity_poly.type
_entity_poly.pdbx_seq_one_letter_code
_entity_poly.pdbx_strand_id
1 'polypeptide(L)'
;MEQPPIFLWGLRIDEPVTSLTDVLVGVVCLYAWWQLRKLDRPGLSQQYLRYYFLTMGIATILGGVLGHAFLYALSFAWKLPGWIISMISVSLVERACIAHAAPLLSKGTVRFLKTANIVELLT
;
A
#
# COMPACT_ATOMS: atom_id res chain seq x y z
N MET A 1 -17.31 -11.80 11.84
CA MET A 1 -18.10 -12.70 10.98
C MET A 1 -17.18 -13.11 9.84
N GLU A 2 -16.86 -14.39 9.74
CA GLU A 2 -16.07 -14.90 8.61
C GLU A 2 -16.97 -15.07 7.38
N GLN A 3 -16.47 -14.72 6.21
CA GLN A 3 -17.19 -14.92 4.94
C GLN A 3 -17.12 -16.41 4.56
N PRO A 4 -18.19 -16.99 3.99
CA PRO A 4 -18.12 -18.37 3.52
C PRO A 4 -17.16 -18.48 2.32
N PRO A 5 -16.32 -19.54 2.26
CA PRO A 5 -15.43 -19.76 1.14
C PRO A 5 -16.21 -20.11 -0.13
N ILE A 6 -15.65 -19.78 -1.29
CA ILE A 6 -16.16 -20.22 -2.60
C ILE A 6 -15.19 -21.16 -3.28
N PHE A 7 -15.71 -22.00 -4.17
CA PHE A 7 -14.92 -22.92 -5.00
C PHE A 7 -15.10 -22.57 -6.47
N LEU A 8 -14.03 -22.09 -7.11
CA LEU A 8 -13.99 -21.78 -8.53
C LEU A 8 -13.12 -22.81 -9.25
N TRP A 9 -13.71 -23.64 -10.10
CA TRP A 9 -12.99 -24.69 -10.83
C TRP A 9 -12.13 -25.62 -9.94
N GLY A 10 -12.60 -25.91 -8.73
CA GLY A 10 -11.88 -26.71 -7.74
C GLY A 10 -10.89 -25.93 -6.87
N LEU A 11 -10.68 -24.64 -7.14
CA LEU A 11 -9.86 -23.75 -6.32
C LEU A 11 -10.71 -23.12 -5.21
N ARG A 12 -10.31 -23.32 -3.96
CA ARG A 12 -10.93 -22.70 -2.79
C ARG A 12 -10.44 -21.25 -2.65
N ILE A 13 -11.34 -20.35 -2.28
CA ILE A 13 -11.03 -18.96 -1.91
C ILE A 13 -11.70 -18.69 -0.57
N ASP A 14 -10.91 -18.43 0.48
CA ASP A 14 -11.44 -18.30 1.85
C ASP A 14 -12.27 -17.03 2.07
N GLU A 15 -11.71 -15.87 1.72
CA GLU A 15 -12.37 -14.57 1.89
C GLU A 15 -12.58 -13.90 0.52
N PRO A 16 -13.59 -14.33 -0.27
CA PRO A 16 -13.71 -13.94 -1.66
C PRO A 16 -13.99 -12.45 -1.87
N VAL A 17 -14.80 -11.82 -1.02
CA VAL A 17 -15.08 -10.39 -1.16
C VAL A 17 -13.85 -9.58 -0.79
N THR A 18 -13.20 -9.91 0.34
CA THR A 18 -11.98 -9.24 0.80
C THR A 18 -10.87 -9.34 -0.23
N SER A 19 -10.62 -10.56 -0.72
CA SER A 19 -9.60 -10.81 -1.76
C SER A 19 -9.88 -10.04 -3.05
N LEU A 20 -11.13 -10.05 -3.52
CA LEU A 20 -11.53 -9.32 -4.72
C LEU A 20 -11.34 -7.82 -4.55
N THR A 21 -11.81 -7.24 -3.44
CA THR A 21 -11.66 -5.80 -3.19
C THR A 21 -10.20 -5.38 -3.08
N ASP A 22 -9.36 -6.20 -2.43
CA ASP A 22 -7.93 -5.96 -2.32
C ASP A 22 -7.23 -5.95 -3.69
N VAL A 23 -7.54 -6.93 -4.53
CA VAL A 23 -7.00 -6.99 -5.90
C VAL A 23 -7.48 -5.80 -6.73
N LEU A 24 -8.76 -5.43 -6.64
CA LEU A 24 -9.32 -4.27 -7.35
C LEU A 24 -8.65 -2.97 -6.93
N VAL A 25 -8.52 -2.73 -5.62
CA VAL A 25 -7.82 -1.56 -5.08
C VAL A 25 -6.37 -1.55 -5.56
N GLY A 26 -5.69 -2.69 -5.51
CA GLY A 26 -4.32 -2.78 -5.95
C GLY A 26 -4.13 -2.50 -7.45
N VAL A 27 -5.04 -2.98 -8.29
CA VAL A 27 -5.08 -2.64 -9.73
C VAL A 27 -5.29 -1.13 -9.93
N VAL A 28 -6.20 -0.51 -9.19
CA VAL A 28 -6.43 0.94 -9.26
C VAL A 28 -5.19 1.72 -8.82
N CYS A 29 -4.48 1.28 -7.77
CA CYS A 29 -3.23 1.88 -7.34
C CYS A 29 -2.13 1.76 -8.41
N LEU A 30 -1.97 0.59 -9.04
CA LEU A 30 -1.00 0.41 -10.13
C LEU A 30 -1.36 1.25 -11.37
N TYR A 31 -2.64 1.38 -11.67
CA TYR A 31 -3.13 2.27 -12.72
C TYR A 31 -2.80 3.74 -12.40
N ALA A 32 -3.04 4.19 -11.17
CA ALA A 32 -2.67 5.54 -10.73
C ALA A 32 -1.15 5.78 -10.82
N TRP A 33 -0.32 4.81 -10.41
CA TRP A 33 1.13 4.88 -10.60
C TRP A 33 1.52 5.04 -12.07
N TRP A 34 0.92 4.25 -12.97
CA TRP A 34 1.18 4.33 -14.40
C TRP A 34 0.81 5.70 -14.97
N GLN A 35 -0.34 6.25 -14.57
CA GLN A 35 -0.77 7.58 -14.98
C GLN A 35 0.19 8.66 -14.45
N LEU A 36 0.58 8.61 -13.18
CA LEU A 36 1.53 9.56 -12.59
C LEU A 36 2.91 9.51 -13.27
N ARG A 37 3.34 8.34 -13.74
CA ARG A 37 4.58 8.21 -14.54
C ARG A 37 4.48 8.91 -15.89
N LYS A 38 3.32 8.92 -16.53
CA LYS A 38 3.12 9.62 -17.82
C LYS A 38 3.10 11.14 -17.68
N LEU A 39 2.63 11.66 -16.54
CA LEU A 39 2.61 13.10 -16.28
C LEU A 39 4.03 13.68 -16.14
N ASP A 40 5.01 12.84 -15.80
CA ASP A 40 6.44 13.17 -15.65
C ASP A 40 6.74 14.48 -14.89
N ARG A 41 5.94 14.77 -13.86
CA ARG A 41 6.13 15.98 -13.06
C ARG A 41 7.34 15.83 -12.14
N PRO A 42 8.33 16.74 -12.21
CA PRO A 42 9.47 16.71 -11.30
C PRO A 42 9.04 17.11 -9.88
N GLY A 43 9.80 16.65 -8.89
CA GLY A 43 9.62 17.03 -7.48
C GLY A 43 9.50 15.85 -6.53
N LEU A 44 10.03 16.02 -5.31
CA LEU A 44 10.07 14.98 -4.28
C LEU A 44 8.67 14.49 -3.89
N SER A 45 7.69 15.39 -3.77
CA SER A 45 6.30 15.02 -3.46
C SER A 45 5.71 14.06 -4.49
N GLN A 46 5.87 14.39 -5.79
CA GLN A 46 5.40 13.54 -6.89
C GLN A 46 6.17 12.22 -6.99
N GLN A 47 7.45 12.21 -6.63
CA GLN A 47 8.24 10.98 -6.56
C GLN A 47 7.75 10.06 -5.45
N TYR A 48 7.56 10.57 -4.24
CA TYR A 48 7.02 9.79 -3.12
C TYR A 48 5.60 9.28 -3.41
N LEU A 49 4.74 10.10 -4.01
CA LEU A 49 3.38 9.70 -4.38
C LEU A 49 3.37 8.57 -5.43
N ARG A 50 4.28 8.61 -6.41
CA ARG A 50 4.47 7.50 -7.37
C ARG A 50 4.85 6.21 -6.66
N TYR A 51 5.86 6.26 -5.78
CA TYR A 51 6.26 5.07 -5.04
C TYR A 51 5.15 4.56 -4.12
N TYR A 52 4.40 5.44 -3.46
CA TYR A 52 3.23 5.07 -2.67
C TYR A 52 2.23 4.24 -3.47
N PHE A 53 1.78 4.72 -4.63
CA PHE A 53 0.79 3.99 -5.43
C PHE A 53 1.33 2.65 -5.93
N LEU A 54 2.62 2.58 -6.27
CA LEU A 54 3.27 1.33 -6.66
C LEU A 54 3.30 0.33 -5.51
N THR A 55 3.85 0.73 -4.35
CA THR A 55 4.02 -0.17 -3.21
C THR A 55 2.68 -0.53 -2.57
N MET A 56 1.73 0.40 -2.50
CA MET A 56 0.38 0.12 -1.99
C MET A 56 -0.37 -0.84 -2.91
N GLY A 57 -0.22 -0.69 -4.23
CA GLY A 57 -0.81 -1.61 -5.19
C GLY A 57 -0.28 -3.03 -5.04
N ILE A 58 1.04 -3.18 -4.85
CA ILE A 58 1.67 -4.47 -4.58
C ILE A 58 1.20 -5.03 -3.22
N ALA A 59 1.22 -4.21 -2.16
CA ALA A 59 0.83 -4.62 -0.81
C ALA A 59 -0.60 -5.17 -0.76
N THR A 60 -1.55 -4.46 -1.37
CA THR A 60 -2.97 -4.83 -1.41
C THR A 60 -3.20 -6.10 -2.22
N ILE A 61 -2.58 -6.25 -3.40
CA ILE A 61 -2.67 -7.51 -4.16
C ILE A 61 -2.11 -8.69 -3.36
N LEU A 62 -0.96 -8.52 -2.71
CA LEU A 62 -0.38 -9.57 -1.86
C LEU A 62 -1.28 -9.89 -0.65
N GLY A 63 -1.88 -8.87 -0.03
CA GLY A 63 -2.88 -9.05 1.03
C GLY A 63 -4.07 -9.86 0.56
N GLY A 64 -4.68 -9.47 -0.56
CA GLY A 64 -5.84 -10.16 -1.12
C GLY A 64 -5.55 -11.59 -1.56
N VAL A 65 -4.40 -11.83 -2.18
CA VAL A 65 -4.04 -13.15 -2.72
C VAL A 65 -3.49 -14.07 -1.62
N LEU A 66 -2.44 -13.63 -0.92
CA LEU A 66 -1.71 -14.47 0.04
C LEU A 66 -2.31 -14.40 1.45
N GLY A 67 -2.87 -13.25 1.82
CA GLY A 67 -3.41 -13.00 3.15
C GLY A 67 -4.89 -13.34 3.33
N HIS A 68 -5.63 -13.50 2.23
CA HIS A 68 -7.09 -13.67 2.23
C HIS A 68 -7.59 -14.82 1.33
N ALA A 69 -7.22 -14.89 0.05
CA ALA A 69 -7.73 -15.96 -0.83
C ALA A 69 -7.17 -17.34 -0.50
N PHE A 70 -5.85 -17.45 -0.40
CA PHE A 70 -5.14 -18.73 -0.31
C PHE A 70 -4.64 -19.07 1.10
N LEU A 71 -5.24 -18.48 2.13
CA LEU A 71 -4.77 -18.68 3.49
C LEU A 71 -4.96 -20.13 3.98
N TYR A 72 -5.91 -20.90 3.44
CA TYR A 72 -6.01 -22.34 3.68
C TYR A 72 -4.78 -23.15 3.21
N ALA A 73 -4.07 -22.67 2.19
CA ALA A 73 -2.89 -23.31 1.61
C ALA A 73 -1.58 -22.72 2.15
N LEU A 74 -1.67 -21.60 2.85
CA LEU A 74 -0.56 -20.84 3.39
C LEU A 74 -0.66 -20.79 4.92
N SER A 75 0.37 -20.28 5.60
CA SER A 75 0.28 -19.99 7.02
C SER A 75 -0.14 -18.54 7.25
N PHE A 76 -0.62 -18.22 8.45
CA PHE A 76 -0.96 -16.85 8.85
C PHE A 76 0.18 -15.84 8.61
N ALA A 77 1.44 -16.29 8.67
CA ALA A 77 2.62 -15.47 8.41
C ALA A 77 2.63 -14.86 6.99
N TRP A 78 1.89 -15.42 6.03
CA TRP A 78 1.79 -14.88 4.67
C TRP A 78 0.96 -13.59 4.56
N LYS A 79 0.37 -13.11 5.66
CA LYS A 79 -0.13 -11.73 5.76
C LYS A 79 0.99 -10.69 5.90
N LEU A 80 2.15 -11.08 6.43
CA LEU A 80 3.26 -10.18 6.73
C LEU A 80 3.79 -9.39 5.51
N PRO A 81 3.98 -9.99 4.32
CA PRO A 81 4.44 -9.24 3.15
C PRO A 81 3.54 -8.06 2.80
N GLY A 82 2.22 -8.28 2.78
CA GLY A 82 1.24 -7.22 2.55
C GLY A 82 1.32 -6.13 3.61
N TRP A 83 1.37 -6.51 4.89
CA TRP A 83 1.46 -5.54 6.00
C TRP A 83 2.74 -4.71 5.96
N ILE A 84 3.91 -5.33 5.83
CA ILE A 84 5.20 -4.63 5.83
C ILE A 84 5.29 -3.65 4.65
N ILE A 85 4.89 -4.08 3.45
CA ILE A 85 4.91 -3.20 2.27
C ILE A 85 3.86 -2.08 2.42
N SER A 86 2.71 -2.34 3.06
CA SER A 86 1.70 -1.32 3.33
C SER A 86 2.22 -0.24 4.29
N MET A 87 2.98 -0.60 5.33
CA MET A 87 3.61 0.34 6.25
C MET A 87 4.60 1.26 5.51
N ILE A 88 5.44 0.68 4.64
CA ILE A 88 6.34 1.46 3.78
C ILE A 88 5.55 2.42 2.89
N SER A 89 4.42 1.95 2.35
CA SER A 89 3.54 2.77 1.50
C SER A 89 2.96 3.96 2.28
N VAL A 90 2.44 3.74 3.48
CA VAL A 90 1.94 4.82 4.36
C VAL A 90 3.05 5.85 4.62
N SER A 91 4.25 5.39 4.97
CA SER A 91 5.38 6.29 5.17
C SER A 91 5.74 7.11 3.92
N LEU A 92 5.61 6.53 2.71
CA LEU A 92 5.81 7.25 1.46
C LEU A 92 4.76 8.34 1.21
N VAL A 93 3.47 8.07 1.44
CA VAL A 93 2.44 9.10 1.23
C VAL A 93 2.57 10.25 2.24
N GLU A 94 2.96 9.95 3.47
CA GLU A 94 3.29 10.98 4.46
C GLU A 94 4.46 11.86 4.00
N ARG A 95 5.53 11.25 3.45
CA ARG A 95 6.63 12.01 2.85
C ARG A 95 6.21 12.84 1.66
N ALA A 96 5.25 12.35 0.86
CA ALA A 96 4.68 13.13 -0.23
C ALA A 96 3.97 14.39 0.29
N CYS A 97 3.17 14.25 1.35
CA CYS A 97 2.47 15.35 2.02
C CYS A 97 3.45 16.34 2.67
N ILE A 98 4.45 15.86 3.40
CA ILE A 98 5.48 16.71 4.02
C ILE A 98 6.23 17.49 2.95
N ALA A 99 6.64 16.84 1.85
CA ALA A 99 7.32 17.51 0.75
C ALA A 99 6.43 18.54 0.04
N HIS A 100 5.12 18.28 -0.06
CA HIS A 100 4.16 19.23 -0.63
C HIS A 100 3.95 20.46 0.26
N ALA A 101 3.82 20.25 1.57
CA ALA A 101 3.59 21.30 2.55
C ALA A 101 4.87 22.07 2.95
N ALA A 102 6.06 21.54 2.67
CA ALA A 102 7.34 22.12 3.07
C ALA A 102 7.51 23.63 2.75
N PRO A 103 7.05 24.16 1.59
CA PRO A 103 7.14 25.59 1.30
C PRO A 103 6.34 26.49 2.25
N LEU A 104 5.33 25.94 2.93
CA LEU A 104 4.42 26.66 3.84
C LEU A 104 4.80 26.48 5.32
N LEU A 105 5.78 25.62 5.63
CA LEU A 105 6.13 25.22 6.98
C LEU A 105 7.51 25.73 7.38
N SER A 106 7.70 25.95 8.69
CA SER A 106 9.03 26.24 9.22
C SER A 106 9.99 25.06 9.00
N LYS A 107 11.28 25.34 8.82
CA LYS A 107 12.31 24.29 8.68
C LYS A 107 12.33 23.31 9.87
N GLY A 108 12.04 23.81 11.07
CA GLY A 108 11.95 23.01 12.29
C GLY A 108 10.78 22.01 12.23
N THR A 109 9.59 22.48 11.83
CA THR A 109 8.41 21.63 11.65
C THR A 109 8.63 20.56 10.59
N VAL A 110 9.19 20.91 9.43
CA VAL A 110 9.49 19.93 8.37
C VAL A 110 10.46 18.86 8.86
N ARG A 111 11.50 19.25 9.62
CA ARG A 111 12.46 18.28 10.18
C ARG A 111 11.81 17.37 11.21
N PHE A 112 10.99 17.92 12.10
CA PHE A 112 10.24 17.14 13.08
C PHE A 112 9.34 16.10 12.41
N LEU A 113 8.52 16.50 11.43
CA LEU A 113 7.61 15.60 10.72
C LEU A 113 8.35 14.48 9.98
N LYS A 114 9.50 14.79 9.35
CA LYS A 114 10.34 13.77 8.70
C LYS A 114 10.90 12.77 9.70
N THR A 115 11.31 13.22 10.89
CA THR A 115 11.81 12.32 11.93
C THR A 115 10.68 11.47 12.51
N ALA A 116 9.53 12.09 12.80
CA ALA A 116 8.34 11.39 13.31
C ALA A 116 7.90 10.26 12.37
N ASN A 117 7.83 10.53 11.05
CA ASN A 117 7.54 9.53 10.02
C ASN A 117 8.53 8.35 9.98
N ILE A 118 9.81 8.56 10.29
CA ILE A 118 10.79 7.47 10.37
C ILE A 118 10.61 6.67 11.66
N VAL A 119 10.38 7.35 12.78
CA VAL A 119 10.17 6.69 14.08
C VAL A 119 8.92 5.82 14.01
N GLU A 120 7.80 6.36 13.51
CA GLU A 120 6.54 5.64 13.32
C GLU A 120 6.69 4.39 12.46
N LEU A 121 7.46 4.45 11.37
CA LEU A 121 7.73 3.26 10.55
C LEU A 121 8.50 2.15 11.31
N LEU A 122 9.27 2.52 12.35
CA LEU A 122 10.19 1.61 13.05
C LEU A 122 9.67 1.14 14.43
N THR A 123 8.57 1.71 14.95
CA THR A 123 8.00 1.39 16.27
C THR A 123 6.54 0.99 16.16
#